data_AF-A0A0B1SV13-F1
#
_entry.id   AF-A0A0B1SV13-F1
#
_cell.length_a   1.000
_cell.length_b   1.000
_cell.length_c   1.000
_cell.angle_alpha   90.00
_cell.angle_beta   90.00
_cell.angle_gamma   90.00
#
_symmetry.space_group_name_H-M   'P 1'
#
loop_
_entity.id
_entity.type
_entity.pdbx_description
1 polymer ?
#
loop_
_entity_poly.entity_id
_entity_poly.type
_entity_poly.pdbx_seq_one_letter_code
_entity_poly.pdbx_strand_id
1 'polypeptide(L)'
;MLITNLPSYIYGFQSDLHLENEAVIVAWFVDQYRRNLDDEAFREELGSFLGLLENTRYDDMALATNYYSSIFILIQTIAIRRINPAMLPELETRLIQRIYDQLKDYIQLEELREKEKKKNKEKSAPTLPEGVNLNVGPSFEGSTIDQMQLIMFECEQARSYIAEALRSSS
;
A
#
# COMPACT_ATOMS: atom_id res chain seq x y z
N MET A 1 -11.66 41.23 31.48
CA MET A 1 -12.84 41.19 30.59
C MET A 1 -12.44 41.88 29.28
N LEU A 2 -12.04 41.11 28.27
CA LEU A 2 -12.01 41.53 26.87
C LEU A 2 -12.19 40.25 26.05
N ILE A 3 -13.39 40.14 25.49
CA ILE A 3 -13.83 39.09 24.59
C ILE A 3 -13.28 39.46 23.21
N THR A 4 -12.47 38.60 22.60
CA THR A 4 -12.29 38.60 21.15
C THR A 4 -12.69 37.23 20.65
N ASN A 5 -14.00 37.12 20.36
CA ASN A 5 -14.57 36.08 19.52
C ASN A 5 -13.90 36.16 18.14
N LEU A 6 -12.98 35.25 17.86
CA LEU A 6 -12.57 34.96 16.50
C LEU A 6 -13.75 34.24 15.80
N PRO A 7 -14.12 34.64 14.57
CA PRO A 7 -15.21 34.00 13.84
C PRO A 7 -14.94 32.51 13.65
N SER A 8 -15.91 31.68 14.01
CA SER A 8 -15.95 30.22 13.91
C SER A 8 -15.92 29.66 12.47
N TYR A 9 -15.55 30.48 11.48
CA TYR A 9 -15.47 30.10 10.07
C TYR A 9 -14.12 29.47 9.67
N ILE A 10 -13.13 29.39 10.56
CA ILE A 10 -11.81 28.81 10.25
C ILE A 10 -11.72 27.31 10.61
N TYR A 11 -12.76 26.73 11.22
CA TYR A 11 -12.85 25.30 11.54
C TYR A 11 -13.51 24.44 10.45
N GLY A 12 -13.43 24.88 9.18
CA GLY A 12 -14.07 24.21 8.03
C GLY A 12 -13.12 23.50 7.07
N PHE A 13 -11.82 23.38 7.39
CA PHE A 13 -10.85 22.67 6.55
C PHE A 13 -10.46 21.31 7.13
N GLN A 14 -11.37 20.67 7.86
CA GLN A 14 -11.25 19.24 8.17
C GLN A 14 -11.67 18.43 6.93
N SER A 15 -10.68 18.16 6.09
CA SER A 15 -10.31 16.80 5.67
C SER A 15 -11.42 15.85 5.18
N ASP A 16 -12.27 16.29 4.26
CA ASP A 16 -13.14 15.40 3.46
C ASP A 16 -12.77 15.41 1.97
N LEU A 17 -11.48 15.60 1.65
CA LEU A 17 -10.94 15.30 0.32
C LEU A 17 -10.43 13.86 0.29
N HIS A 18 -11.31 12.90 0.59
CA HIS A 18 -11.03 11.51 0.27
C HIS A 18 -11.21 11.38 -1.25
N LEU A 19 -10.15 11.63 -2.00
CA LEU A 19 -10.14 11.39 -3.43
C LEU A 19 -10.33 9.88 -3.63
N GLU A 20 -11.46 9.47 -4.19
CA GLU A 20 -11.78 8.06 -4.46
C GLU A 20 -10.68 7.34 -5.25
N ASN A 21 -9.85 8.10 -5.99
CA ASN A 21 -8.76 7.59 -6.81
C ASN A 21 -7.37 8.02 -6.31
N GLU A 22 -7.23 8.44 -5.05
CA GLU A 22 -5.96 8.93 -4.51
C GLU A 22 -4.82 7.93 -4.70
N ALA A 23 -5.03 6.65 -4.32
CA ALA A 23 -4.03 5.60 -4.48
C ALA A 23 -3.56 5.45 -5.93
N VAL A 24 -4.47 5.58 -6.89
CA VAL A 24 -4.16 5.50 -8.33
C VAL A 24 -3.34 6.71 -8.78
N ILE A 25 -3.69 7.90 -8.33
CA ILE A 25 -2.97 9.14 -8.65
C ILE A 25 -1.55 9.10 -8.06
N VAL A 26 -1.42 8.70 -6.79
CA VAL A 26 -0.12 8.58 -6.12
C VAL A 26 0.72 7.49 -6.79
N ALA A 27 0.14 6.33 -7.12
CA ALA A 27 0.80 5.29 -7.89
C ALA A 27 1.36 5.85 -9.21
N TRP A 28 0.55 6.61 -9.95
CA TRP A 28 0.99 7.26 -11.19
C TRP A 28 2.16 8.23 -10.98
N PHE A 29 2.15 9.02 -9.90
CA PHE A 29 3.27 9.91 -9.54
C PHE A 29 4.55 9.12 -9.20
N VAL A 30 4.44 8.05 -8.43
CA VAL A 30 5.56 7.13 -8.15
C VAL A 30 6.15 6.58 -9.46
N ASP A 31 5.27 6.25 -10.40
CA ASP A 31 5.64 5.77 -11.72
C ASP A 31 6.35 6.84 -12.58
N GLN A 32 5.98 8.12 -12.43
CA GLN A 32 6.71 9.22 -13.05
C GLN A 32 8.14 9.34 -12.50
N TYR A 33 8.31 9.22 -11.18
CA TYR A 33 9.65 9.20 -10.58
C TYR A 33 10.47 8.07 -11.19
N ARG A 34 9.94 6.83 -11.18
CA ARG A 34 10.63 5.65 -11.75
C ARG A 34 11.12 5.88 -13.18
N ARG A 35 10.28 6.45 -14.05
CA ARG A 35 10.58 6.67 -15.48
C ARG A 35 11.61 7.77 -15.72
N ASN A 36 11.71 8.74 -14.83
CA ASN A 36 12.54 9.93 -15.01
C ASN A 36 13.75 9.98 -14.06
N LEU A 37 14.13 8.84 -13.43
CA LEU A 37 15.32 8.74 -12.57
C LEU A 37 16.66 9.06 -13.27
N ASP A 38 16.67 9.16 -14.60
CA ASP A 38 17.83 9.63 -15.37
C ASP A 38 17.99 11.14 -15.36
N ASP A 39 16.93 11.89 -15.05
CA ASP A 39 16.98 13.33 -14.87
C ASP A 39 17.61 13.66 -13.50
N GLU A 40 18.44 14.70 -13.46
CA GLU A 40 19.08 15.17 -12.22
C GLU A 40 18.05 15.75 -11.25
N ALA A 41 17.08 16.52 -11.73
CA ALA A 41 16.05 17.14 -10.89
C ALA A 41 15.25 16.09 -10.11
N PHE A 42 14.90 14.98 -10.77
CA PHE A 42 14.22 13.86 -10.12
C PHE A 42 15.09 13.15 -9.08
N ARG A 43 16.41 13.06 -9.30
CA ARG A 43 17.34 12.44 -8.35
C ARG A 43 17.56 13.29 -7.12
N GLU A 44 17.60 14.61 -7.27
CA GLU A 44 17.73 15.56 -6.17
C GLU A 44 16.51 15.53 -5.25
N GLU A 45 15.30 15.46 -5.81
CA GLU A 45 14.05 15.45 -5.04
C GLU A 45 13.64 14.07 -4.51
N LEU A 46 14.27 13.00 -5.00
CA LEU A 46 13.88 11.61 -4.72
C LEU A 46 13.74 11.30 -3.22
N GLY A 47 14.69 11.77 -2.41
CA GLY A 47 14.65 11.55 -0.96
C GLY A 47 13.44 12.21 -0.29
N SER A 48 13.15 13.46 -0.67
CA SER A 48 11.97 14.20 -0.20
C SER A 48 10.67 13.51 -0.63
N PHE A 49 10.60 13.08 -1.89
CA PHE A 49 9.44 12.36 -2.42
C PHE A 49 9.18 11.05 -1.67
N LEU A 50 10.21 10.22 -1.48
CA LEU A 50 10.10 8.98 -0.72
C LEU A 50 9.72 9.23 0.75
N GLY A 51 10.19 10.33 1.34
CA GLY A 51 9.79 10.78 2.66
C GLY A 51 8.29 11.14 2.77
N LEU A 52 7.67 11.65 1.69
CA LEU A 52 6.21 11.88 1.67
C LEU A 52 5.42 10.57 1.71
N LEU A 53 5.91 9.52 1.05
CA LEU A 53 5.24 8.22 0.97
C LEU A 53 5.29 7.43 2.29
N GLU A 54 6.24 7.74 3.18
CA GLU A 54 6.46 7.04 4.45
C GLU A 54 5.22 6.99 5.36
N ASN A 55 4.37 8.02 5.29
CA ASN A 55 3.20 8.15 6.15
C ASN A 55 1.87 7.92 5.42
N THR A 56 1.91 7.63 4.12
CA THR A 56 0.71 7.34 3.33
C THR A 56 0.18 5.95 3.67
N ARG A 57 -1.11 5.90 4.05
CA ARG A 57 -1.82 4.68 4.41
C ARG A 57 -3.22 4.72 3.79
N TYR A 58 -3.69 3.57 3.35
CA TYR A 58 -5.04 3.41 2.82
C TYR A 58 -5.83 2.47 3.72
N ASP A 59 -7.06 2.86 4.05
CA ASP A 59 -7.95 2.06 4.90
C ASP A 59 -8.32 0.74 4.22
N ASP A 60 -8.55 0.77 2.91
CA ASP A 60 -8.70 -0.41 2.07
C ASP A 60 -7.42 -0.64 1.27
N MET A 61 -6.53 -1.48 1.81
CA MET A 61 -5.27 -1.83 1.16
C MET A 61 -5.48 -2.63 -0.12
N ALA A 62 -6.61 -3.32 -0.28
CA ALA A 62 -6.92 -4.10 -1.48
C ALA A 62 -7.18 -3.17 -2.68
N LEU A 63 -7.87 -2.06 -2.44
CA LEU A 63 -8.07 -1.02 -3.45
C LEU A 63 -6.78 -0.24 -3.77
N ALA A 64 -5.80 -0.24 -2.86
CA ALA A 64 -4.53 0.46 -3.02
C ALA A 64 -3.36 -0.44 -3.51
N THR A 65 -3.62 -1.65 -4.00
CA THR A 65 -2.59 -2.57 -4.53
C THR A 65 -1.63 -1.91 -5.52
N ASN A 66 -2.16 -1.18 -6.49
CA ASN A 66 -1.37 -0.46 -7.50
C ASN A 66 -0.37 0.53 -6.90
N TYR A 67 -0.72 1.18 -5.79
CA TYR A 67 0.17 2.09 -5.07
C TYR A 67 1.35 1.33 -4.46
N TYR A 68 1.09 0.24 -3.73
CA TYR A 68 2.14 -0.56 -3.09
C TYR A 68 3.07 -1.18 -4.13
N SER A 69 2.52 -1.79 -5.19
CA SER A 69 3.32 -2.35 -6.28
C SER A 69 4.20 -1.29 -6.95
N SER A 70 3.67 -0.09 -7.20
CA SER A 70 4.45 1.02 -7.79
C SER A 70 5.63 1.43 -6.90
N ILE A 71 5.42 1.50 -5.58
CA ILE A 71 6.50 1.78 -4.62
C ILE A 71 7.57 0.70 -4.66
N PHE A 72 7.17 -0.58 -4.61
CA PHE A 72 8.13 -1.68 -4.61
C PHE A 72 8.95 -1.71 -5.90
N ILE A 73 8.33 -1.49 -7.05
CA ILE A 73 9.04 -1.43 -8.34
C ILE A 73 9.99 -0.22 -8.37
N LEU A 74 9.60 0.94 -7.85
CA LEU A 74 10.50 2.09 -7.74
C LEU A 74 11.72 1.75 -6.88
N ILE A 75 11.51 1.15 -5.71
CA ILE A 75 12.61 0.79 -4.80
C ILE A 75 13.54 -0.25 -5.44
N GLN A 76 12.99 -1.28 -6.08
CA GLN A 76 13.77 -2.25 -6.85
C GLN A 76 14.59 -1.55 -7.94
N THR A 77 14.00 -0.59 -8.65
CA THR A 77 14.69 0.20 -9.69
C THR A 77 15.86 0.99 -9.10
N ILE A 78 15.67 1.67 -7.97
CA ILE A 78 16.71 2.41 -7.24
C ILE A 78 17.85 1.46 -6.85
N ALA A 79 17.52 0.29 -6.29
CA ALA A 79 18.50 -0.71 -5.85
C ALA A 79 19.28 -1.33 -7.02
N ILE A 80 18.61 -1.74 -8.10
CA ILE A 80 19.23 -2.33 -9.30
C ILE A 80 20.15 -1.31 -9.96
N ARG A 81 19.67 -0.07 -10.14
CA ARG A 81 20.40 1.01 -10.81
C ARG A 81 21.44 1.69 -9.93
N ARG A 82 21.54 1.32 -8.64
CA ARG A 82 22.49 1.90 -7.67
C ARG A 82 22.34 3.41 -7.50
N ILE A 83 21.11 3.88 -7.57
CA ILE A 83 20.81 5.29 -7.38
C ILE A 83 20.89 5.59 -5.89
N ASN A 84 21.80 6.47 -5.51
CA ASN A 84 22.06 6.87 -4.12
C ASN A 84 22.05 5.68 -3.14
N PRO A 85 23.06 4.80 -3.17
CA PRO A 85 23.08 3.59 -2.34
C PRO A 85 22.99 3.86 -0.83
N ALA A 86 23.44 5.04 -0.39
CA ALA A 86 23.37 5.47 1.01
C ALA A 86 21.92 5.62 1.53
N MET A 87 20.94 5.80 0.63
CA MET A 87 19.52 5.90 0.98
C MET A 87 18.85 4.53 1.19
N LEU A 88 19.43 3.45 0.67
CA LEU A 88 18.81 2.12 0.72
C LEU A 88 18.52 1.60 2.14
N PRO A 89 19.40 1.79 3.16
CA PRO A 89 19.09 1.40 4.53
C PRO A 89 17.91 2.19 5.13
N GLU A 90 17.79 3.47 4.78
CA GLU A 90 16.64 4.28 5.20
C GLU A 90 15.35 3.79 4.55
N LEU A 91 15.38 3.43 3.26
CA LEU A 91 14.21 2.88 2.57
C LEU A 91 13.76 1.55 3.15
N GLU A 92 14.69 0.66 3.49
CA GLU A 92 14.36 -0.62 4.13
C GLU A 92 13.65 -0.39 5.47
N THR A 93 14.20 0.49 6.32
CA THR A 93 13.72 0.68 7.70
C THR A 93 12.49 1.57 7.80
N ARG A 94 12.41 2.66 7.06
CA ARG A 94 11.36 3.68 7.21
C ARG A 94 10.16 3.45 6.30
N LEU A 95 10.37 2.92 5.10
CA LEU A 95 9.31 2.73 4.12
C LEU A 95 8.90 1.25 4.02
N ILE A 96 9.82 0.37 3.63
CA ILE A 96 9.47 -1.04 3.39
C ILE A 96 9.01 -1.73 4.66
N GLN A 97 9.76 -1.64 5.75
CA GLN A 97 9.38 -2.32 6.99
C GLN A 97 8.01 -1.88 7.49
N ARG A 98 7.66 -0.59 7.34
CA ARG A 98 6.33 -0.10 7.73
C ARG A 98 5.22 -0.63 6.85
N ILE A 99 5.43 -0.68 5.54
CA ILE A 99 4.44 -1.26 4.62
C ILE A 99 4.26 -2.76 4.91
N TYR A 100 5.36 -3.47 5.17
CA TYR A 100 5.33 -4.88 5.56
C TYR A 100 4.47 -5.11 6.81
N ASP A 101 4.70 -4.32 7.87
CA ASP A 101 3.93 -4.43 9.11
C ASP A 101 2.43 -4.13 8.88
N GLN A 102 2.12 -3.11 8.08
CA GLN A 102 0.73 -2.79 7.71
C GLN A 102 0.04 -3.94 6.94
N LEU A 103 0.72 -4.50 5.94
CA LEU A 103 0.18 -5.60 5.15
C LEU A 103 -0.07 -6.83 6.03
N LYS A 104 0.86 -7.12 6.96
CA LYS A 104 0.75 -8.25 7.87
C LYS A 104 -0.46 -8.09 8.79
N ASP A 105 -0.62 -6.91 9.39
CA ASP A 105 -1.76 -6.62 10.26
C ASP A 105 -3.08 -6.70 9.48
N TYR A 106 -3.13 -6.16 8.27
CA TYR A 106 -4.30 -6.19 7.41
C TYR A 106 -4.72 -7.63 7.03
N ILE A 107 -3.76 -8.47 6.62
CA ILE A 107 -4.00 -9.89 6.30
C ILE A 107 -4.59 -10.61 7.51
N GLN A 108 -4.04 -10.41 8.71
CA GLN A 108 -4.55 -11.04 9.92
C GLN A 108 -5.98 -10.59 10.24
N LEU A 109 -6.30 -9.31 10.05
CA LEU A 109 -7.64 -8.79 10.23
C LEU A 109 -8.64 -9.39 9.23
N GLU A 110 -8.25 -9.56 7.97
CA GLU A 110 -9.12 -10.19 6.97
C GLU A 110 -9.33 -11.69 7.26
N GLU A 111 -8.30 -12.41 7.67
CA GLU A 111 -8.44 -13.82 8.09
C GLU A 111 -9.44 -13.97 9.25
N LEU A 112 -9.39 -13.07 10.24
CA LEU A 112 -10.33 -13.07 11.36
C LEU A 112 -11.76 -12.81 10.87
N ARG A 113 -11.95 -11.80 10.00
CA ARG A 113 -13.25 -11.49 9.38
C ARG A 113 -13.81 -12.67 8.59
N GLU A 114 -12.99 -13.39 7.84
CA GLU A 114 -13.42 -14.58 7.12
C GLU A 114 -13.81 -15.74 8.06
N LYS A 115 -13.02 -15.98 9.11
CA LYS A 115 -13.31 -17.02 10.13
C LYS A 115 -14.63 -16.74 10.83
N GLU A 116 -14.93 -15.49 11.15
CA GLU A 116 -16.21 -15.08 11.75
C GLU A 116 -17.39 -15.26 10.79
N LYS A 117 -17.24 -14.86 9.52
CA LYS A 117 -18.25 -15.08 8.48
C LYS A 117 -18.58 -16.57 8.31
N LYS A 118 -17.58 -17.45 8.32
CA LYS A 118 -17.75 -18.91 8.23
C LYS A 118 -18.51 -19.45 9.46
N LYS A 119 -18.11 -19.07 10.67
CA LYS A 119 -18.79 -19.46 11.92
C LYS A 119 -20.25 -19.01 11.97
N ASN A 120 -20.57 -17.82 11.45
CA ASN A 120 -21.95 -17.32 11.44
C ASN A 120 -22.82 -18.05 10.42
N LYS A 121 -22.29 -18.40 9.25
CA LYS A 121 -22.99 -19.23 8.26
C LYS A 121 -23.29 -20.65 8.76
N GLU A 122 -22.36 -21.25 9.51
CA GLU A 122 -22.55 -22.57 10.13
C GLU A 122 -23.63 -22.56 11.23
N LYS A 123 -23.76 -21.46 11.97
CA LYS A 123 -24.79 -21.31 13.02
C LYS A 123 -26.18 -20.98 12.46
N SER A 124 -26.28 -20.46 11.24
CA SER A 124 -27.55 -19.99 10.67
C SER A 124 -28.16 -20.91 9.63
N ALA A 125 -27.65 -22.13 9.42
CA ALA A 125 -28.12 -23.01 8.34
C ALA A 125 -29.61 -23.37 8.50
N PRO A 126 -30.51 -22.91 7.61
CA PRO A 126 -31.83 -23.50 7.45
C PRO A 126 -31.71 -24.67 6.48
N THR A 127 -32.32 -25.81 6.80
CA THR A 127 -32.48 -26.93 5.86
C THR A 127 -33.29 -26.42 4.66
N LEU A 128 -32.68 -26.33 3.47
CA LEU A 128 -33.39 -25.99 2.23
C LEU A 128 -33.08 -27.00 1.11
N PRO A 129 -34.06 -27.27 0.22
CA PRO A 129 -34.09 -28.45 -0.63
C PRO A 129 -33.29 -28.27 -1.93
N GLU A 130 -32.99 -29.41 -2.57
CA GLU A 130 -32.27 -29.52 -3.84
C GLU A 130 -32.92 -28.71 -4.97
N GLY A 131 -32.15 -27.78 -5.53
CA GLY A 131 -32.55 -26.93 -6.64
C GLY A 131 -31.42 -25.98 -7.04
N VAL A 132 -30.33 -26.57 -7.56
CA VAL A 132 -29.08 -25.88 -7.93
C VAL A 132 -29.33 -24.92 -9.09
N ASN A 133 -29.01 -23.64 -8.90
CA ASN A 133 -28.75 -22.70 -10.00
C ASN A 133 -27.36 -22.10 -9.78
N LEU A 134 -26.36 -22.69 -10.45
CA LEU A 134 -24.97 -22.24 -10.45
C LEU A 134 -24.80 -21.17 -11.52
N ASN A 135 -25.00 -19.91 -11.14
CA ASN A 135 -24.54 -18.80 -11.95
C ASN A 135 -23.05 -18.59 -11.67
N VAL A 136 -22.21 -19.35 -12.37
CA VAL A 136 -20.75 -19.18 -12.35
C VAL A 136 -20.42 -18.02 -13.28
N GLY A 137 -20.43 -16.80 -12.74
CA GLY A 137 -19.74 -15.66 -13.37
C GLY A 137 -18.24 -15.93 -13.42
N PRO A 138 -17.48 -15.23 -14.30
CA PRO A 138 -16.06 -15.51 -14.51
C PRO A 138 -15.28 -15.18 -13.23
N SER A 139 -15.00 -16.21 -12.42
CA SER A 139 -14.28 -16.12 -11.16
C SER A 139 -12.78 -16.09 -11.44
N PHE A 140 -12.27 -14.91 -11.75
CA PHE A 140 -10.88 -14.54 -11.54
C PHE A 140 -10.83 -13.45 -10.46
N GLU A 141 -11.40 -13.74 -9.29
CA GLU A 141 -11.29 -12.91 -8.09
C GLU A 141 -10.65 -13.79 -7.01
N GLY A 142 -9.31 -13.74 -6.91
CA GLY A 142 -8.63 -14.25 -5.73
C GLY A 142 -9.14 -13.51 -4.48
N SER A 143 -9.15 -14.17 -3.33
CA SER A 143 -9.61 -13.53 -2.09
C SER A 143 -8.77 -12.29 -1.80
N THR A 144 -9.32 -11.34 -1.03
CA THR A 144 -8.55 -10.18 -0.55
C THR A 144 -7.25 -10.62 0.13
N ILE A 145 -7.27 -11.74 0.84
CA ILE A 145 -6.09 -12.34 1.47
C ILE A 145 -5.06 -12.74 0.41
N ASP A 146 -5.46 -13.43 -0.66
CA ASP A 146 -4.55 -13.85 -1.74
C ASP A 146 -3.90 -12.64 -2.42
N GLN A 147 -4.68 -11.58 -2.66
CA GLN A 147 -4.17 -10.33 -3.23
C GLN A 147 -3.14 -9.69 -2.30
N MET A 148 -3.42 -9.60 -1.00
CA MET A 148 -2.49 -9.02 -0.03
C MET A 148 -1.25 -9.87 0.19
N GLN A 149 -1.37 -11.20 0.11
CA GLN A 149 -0.21 -12.09 0.13
C GLN A 149 0.70 -11.89 -1.09
N LEU A 150 0.14 -11.60 -2.27
CA LEU A 150 0.93 -11.22 -3.44
C LEU A 150 1.69 -9.91 -3.21
N ILE A 151 1.02 -8.88 -2.67
CA ILE A 151 1.67 -7.60 -2.34
C ILE A 151 2.76 -7.80 -1.27
N MET A 152 2.53 -8.66 -0.28
CA MET A 152 3.54 -9.02 0.72
C MET A 152 4.77 -9.65 0.06
N PHE A 153 4.57 -10.55 -0.90
CA PHE A 153 5.66 -11.15 -1.65
C PHE A 153 6.45 -10.11 -2.47
N GLU A 154 5.78 -9.15 -3.10
CA GLU A 154 6.45 -8.03 -3.79
C GLU A 154 7.28 -7.16 -2.83
N CYS A 155 6.76 -6.94 -1.61
CA CYS A 155 7.45 -6.24 -0.54
C CYS A 155 8.76 -6.96 -0.16
N GLU A 156 8.70 -8.28 0.04
CA GLU A 156 9.88 -9.11 0.36
C GLU A 156 10.90 -9.16 -0.78
N GLN A 157 10.43 -9.17 -2.03
CA GLN A 157 11.32 -9.04 -3.19
C GLN A 157 12.06 -7.70 -3.17
N ALA A 158 11.36 -6.58 -2.92
CA ALA A 158 12.00 -5.28 -2.84
C ALA A 158 13.07 -5.22 -1.73
N ARG A 159 12.83 -5.84 -0.56
CA ARG A 159 13.86 -6.00 0.49
C ARG A 159 15.08 -6.77 -0.02
N SER A 160 14.83 -7.87 -0.74
CA SER A 160 15.91 -8.71 -1.28
C SER A 160 16.80 -7.95 -2.25
N TYR A 161 16.21 -7.10 -3.10
CA TYR A 161 16.97 -6.20 -3.99
C TYR A 161 17.80 -5.17 -3.22
N ILE A 162 17.25 -4.56 -2.16
CA ILE A 162 18.02 -3.67 -1.28
C ILE A 162 19.20 -4.42 -0.64
N ALA A 163 18.95 -5.59 -0.05
CA ALA A 163 19.97 -6.36 0.64
C ALA A 163 21.10 -6.78 -0.31
N GLU A 164 20.77 -7.23 -1.51
CA GLU A 164 21.75 -7.53 -2.55
C GLU A 164 22.53 -6.28 -2.97
N ALA A 165 21.84 -5.14 -3.07
CA ALA A 165 22.51 -3.91 -3.40
C ALA A 165 23.53 -3.49 -2.32
N LEU A 166 23.17 -3.57 -1.05
CA LEU A 166 24.08 -3.24 0.04
C LEU A 166 25.28 -4.19 0.11
N ARG A 167 25.08 -5.49 -0.16
CA ARG A 167 26.17 -6.49 -0.16
C ARG A 167 27.24 -6.21 -1.21
N SER A 168 26.84 -5.85 -2.43
CA SER A 168 27.81 -5.64 -3.52
C SER A 168 28.44 -4.24 -3.51
N SER A 169 28.04 -3.37 -2.59
CA SER A 169 28.63 -2.04 -2.37
C SER A 169 29.63 -2.04 -1.20
N SER A 170 29.79 -3.19 -0.54
CA SER A 170 30.79 -3.46 0.51
C SER A 170 32.03 -4.12 -0.08
#